data_AF-A0A938N2N6-F1
#
_entry.id   AF-A0A938N2N6-F1
#
_cell.length_a   1.000
_cell.length_b   1.000
_cell.length_c   1.000
_cell.angle_alpha   90.00
_cell.angle_beta   90.00
_cell.angle_gamma   90.00
#
_symmetry.space_group_name_H-M   'P 1'
#
loop_
_entity.id
_entity.type
_entity.pdbx_description
1 polymer ?
#
loop_
_entity_poly.entity_id
_entity_poly.type
_entity_poly.pdbx_seq_one_letter_code
_entity_poly.pdbx_strand_id
1 'polypeptide(L)'
;MKYEYLKAAPLREYSVKEGDAPTEADRRVLAKDIPCQAACPALTNVPLYIEHLARGDADACYAVNLECNVFPGVLGRVCTRPCEERCRHQWTNTRGPVTICHLKRAGADKAARVEPPPARFPATGKRVAIVGGGPAGLAAARELRRFGHEVTLFERQPHLGGMMVDGIPRFRLPRDIVDKEIELITRTGIHVHLQTNVDAAKMRELADSHDAVCIAAGTMHVHMIDLPGIPADRLISGLAFMHHYNHGEITALEGDVVVIGGGFTAVDCSRSSARAARRLLGEGGNISIYYRRTERFMAANHDELEEIEHENIVIRTLATPIRGWMENGEVAGVTFQRNILDPRSTEA
;
A
#
# COMPACT_ATOMS: atom_id res chain seq x y z
N MET A 1 29.74 4.50 -10.20
CA MET A 1 29.74 5.03 -8.82
C MET A 1 29.12 3.97 -7.92
N LYS A 2 29.91 3.27 -7.09
CA LYS A 2 29.39 2.37 -6.05
C LYS A 2 29.23 3.20 -4.79
N TYR A 3 28.01 3.32 -4.29
CA TYR A 3 27.75 3.98 -3.01
C TYR A 3 28.21 3.05 -1.88
N GLU A 4 29.09 3.53 -1.00
CA GLU A 4 29.36 2.89 0.28
C GLU A 4 28.20 3.23 1.23
N TYR A 5 27.40 2.23 1.58
CA TYR A 5 26.40 2.38 2.63
C TYR A 5 27.09 2.38 3.98
N LEU A 6 27.19 3.56 4.61
CA LEU A 6 27.59 3.66 6.01
C LEU A 6 26.47 3.07 6.89
N LYS A 7 26.79 2.01 7.63
CA LYS A 7 25.89 1.40 8.61
C LYS A 7 25.67 2.42 9.73
N ALA A 8 24.43 2.91 9.86
CA ALA A 8 24.08 3.84 10.94
C ALA A 8 24.45 3.25 12.30
N ALA A 9 24.91 4.11 13.22
CA ALA A 9 25.18 3.74 14.60
C ALA A 9 23.93 3.07 15.22
N PRO A 10 24.08 2.12 16.16
CA PRO A 10 22.95 1.50 16.82
C PRO A 10 22.03 2.57 17.43
N LEU A 11 20.74 2.53 17.10
CA LEU A 11 19.70 3.47 17.56
C LEU A 11 19.65 3.67 19.09
N ARG A 12 20.32 2.81 19.86
CA ARG A 12 20.48 2.91 21.32
C ARG A 12 21.20 4.19 21.77
N GLU A 13 22.10 4.75 20.96
CA GLU A 13 22.83 5.98 21.33
C GLU A 13 21.94 7.23 21.42
N TYR A 14 20.73 7.17 20.86
CA TYR A 14 19.73 8.26 20.90
C TYR A 14 18.61 8.02 21.92
N SER A 15 18.70 6.97 22.75
CA SER A 15 17.68 6.62 23.74
C SER A 15 18.09 7.04 25.15
N VAL A 16 17.16 7.62 25.90
CA VAL A 16 17.30 7.86 27.35
C VAL A 16 16.76 6.64 28.10
N LYS A 17 17.55 6.07 29.01
CA LYS A 17 17.15 4.90 29.80
C LYS A 17 16.15 5.32 30.89
N GLU A 18 14.86 5.06 30.69
CA GLU A 18 13.79 5.39 31.65
C GLU A 18 13.29 4.20 32.49
N GLY A 19 13.83 2.99 32.31
CA GLY A 19 13.44 1.83 33.11
C GLY A 19 14.46 0.68 33.08
N ASP A 20 14.42 -0.16 34.11
CA ASP A 20 15.16 -1.42 34.19
C ASP A 20 14.18 -2.59 34.07
N ALA A 21 14.18 -3.26 32.92
CA ALA A 21 13.68 -4.62 32.83
C ALA A 21 14.86 -5.55 33.15
N PRO A 22 14.77 -6.44 34.16
CA PRO A 22 15.90 -7.28 34.59
C PRO A 22 16.35 -8.26 33.50
N THR A 23 15.52 -8.49 32.48
CA THR A 23 15.80 -9.33 31.33
C THR A 23 15.25 -8.71 30.05
N GLU A 24 16.00 -8.82 28.95
CA GLU A 24 15.49 -8.45 27.62
C GLU A 24 14.31 -9.36 27.26
N ALA A 25 13.25 -8.80 26.67
CA ALA A 25 12.10 -9.59 26.24
C ALA A 25 12.57 -10.68 25.26
N ASP A 26 12.25 -11.95 25.56
CA ASP A 26 12.58 -13.06 24.67
C ASP A 26 11.68 -13.02 23.43
N ARG A 27 12.17 -12.29 22.42
CA ARG A 27 11.48 -12.15 21.13
C ARG A 27 11.27 -13.48 20.42
N ARG A 28 12.07 -14.52 20.71
CA ARG A 28 11.90 -15.84 20.11
C ARG A 28 10.70 -16.55 20.70
N VAL A 29 10.53 -16.49 22.02
CA VAL A 29 9.36 -17.03 22.71
C VAL A 29 8.10 -16.28 22.27
N LEU A 30 8.12 -14.94 22.25
CA LEU A 30 7.00 -14.14 21.76
C LEU A 30 6.63 -14.47 20.32
N ALA A 31 7.62 -14.68 19.45
CA ALA A 31 7.35 -15.04 18.05
C ALA A 31 6.76 -16.44 17.90
N LYS A 32 7.17 -17.38 18.75
CA LYS A 32 6.63 -18.75 18.79
C LYS A 32 5.19 -18.76 19.32
N ASP A 33 4.93 -18.01 20.39
CA ASP A 33 3.67 -18.08 21.12
C ASP A 33 2.59 -17.15 20.54
N ILE A 34 3.01 -16.05 19.88
CA ILE A 34 2.13 -15.08 19.22
C ILE A 34 2.51 -14.94 17.73
N PRO A 35 2.35 -16.01 16.93
CA PRO A 35 2.83 -16.06 15.55
C PRO A 35 2.13 -15.04 14.64
N CYS A 36 0.90 -14.64 14.95
CA CYS A 36 0.18 -13.61 14.20
C CYS A 36 0.81 -12.21 14.36
N GLN A 37 1.30 -11.87 15.55
CA GLN A 37 2.01 -10.61 15.79
C GLN A 37 3.39 -10.63 15.13
N ALA A 38 4.11 -11.75 15.23
CA ALA A 38 5.42 -11.90 14.61
C ALA A 38 5.38 -11.84 13.08
N ALA A 39 4.30 -12.34 12.47
CA ALA A 39 4.07 -12.27 11.04
C ALA A 39 3.64 -10.89 10.55
N CYS A 40 3.16 -10.01 11.44
CA CYS A 40 2.78 -8.65 11.08
C CYS A 40 4.04 -7.79 10.85
N PRO A 41 4.23 -7.16 9.68
CA PRO A 41 5.39 -6.30 9.45
C PRO A 41 5.48 -5.11 10.41
N ALA A 42 4.33 -4.63 10.91
CA ALA A 42 4.24 -3.58 11.91
C ALA A 42 4.34 -4.10 13.36
N LEU A 43 4.43 -5.42 13.57
CA LEU A 43 4.45 -6.05 14.90
C LEU A 43 3.28 -5.64 15.80
N THR A 44 2.12 -5.36 15.20
CA THR A 44 0.90 -4.99 15.91
C THR A 44 0.52 -6.07 16.92
N ASN A 45 0.16 -5.66 18.15
CA ASN A 45 -0.28 -6.59 19.19
C ASN A 45 -1.69 -7.13 18.88
N VAL A 46 -1.73 -8.16 18.03
CA VAL A 46 -2.97 -8.76 17.51
C VAL A 46 -3.90 -9.27 18.63
N PRO A 47 -3.43 -10.06 19.61
CA PRO A 47 -4.29 -10.54 20.67
C PRO A 47 -4.93 -9.40 21.48
N LEU A 48 -4.14 -8.39 21.84
CA LEU A 48 -4.59 -7.32 22.72
C LEU A 48 -5.70 -6.47 22.08
N TYR A 49 -5.55 -6.04 20.82
CA TYR A 49 -6.61 -5.23 20.21
C TYR A 49 -7.88 -6.04 19.97
N ILE A 50 -7.76 -7.34 19.65
CA ILE A 50 -8.91 -8.23 19.49
C ILE A 50 -9.65 -8.38 20.83
N GLU A 51 -8.92 -8.51 21.93
CA GLU A 51 -9.49 -8.59 23.28
C GLU A 51 -10.28 -7.32 23.64
N HIS A 52 -9.73 -6.14 23.38
CA HIS A 52 -10.45 -4.87 23.58
C HIS A 52 -11.74 -4.81 22.74
N LEU A 53 -11.66 -5.19 21.46
CA LEU A 53 -12.83 -5.22 20.59
C LEU A 53 -13.90 -6.21 21.08
N ALA A 54 -13.48 -7.39 21.57
CA ALA A 54 -14.39 -8.40 22.11
C ALA A 54 -15.11 -7.93 23.38
N ARG A 55 -14.49 -7.03 24.15
CA ARG A 55 -15.08 -6.36 25.32
C ARG A 55 -15.97 -5.16 24.97
N GLY A 56 -16.10 -4.82 23.68
CA GLY A 56 -16.86 -3.66 23.22
C GLY A 56 -16.09 -2.34 23.29
N ASP A 57 -14.80 -2.36 23.60
CA ASP A 57 -13.95 -1.18 23.69
C ASP A 57 -13.21 -0.94 22.36
N ALA A 58 -13.93 -0.32 21.42
CA ALA A 58 -13.39 -0.01 20.10
C ALA A 58 -12.29 1.06 20.14
N ASP A 59 -12.38 2.02 21.05
CA ASP A 59 -11.40 3.10 21.21
C ASP A 59 -10.05 2.53 21.66
N ALA A 60 -10.03 1.66 22.68
CA ALA A 60 -8.80 1.00 23.10
C ALA A 60 -8.26 0.02 22.05
N CYS A 61 -9.13 -0.71 21.33
CA CYS A 61 -8.72 -1.54 20.20
C CYS A 61 -7.97 -0.71 19.13
N TYR A 62 -8.51 0.46 18.78
CA TYR A 62 -7.89 1.36 17.81
C TYR A 62 -6.57 1.95 18.35
N ALA A 63 -6.53 2.39 19.61
CA ALA A 63 -5.33 2.91 20.26
C ALA A 63 -4.18 1.87 20.30
N VAL A 64 -4.47 0.61 20.63
CA VAL A 64 -3.46 -0.48 20.61
C VAL A 64 -2.90 -0.69 19.21
N ASN A 65 -3.74 -0.58 18.16
CA ASN A 65 -3.24 -0.63 16.80
C ASN A 65 -2.29 0.53 16.51
N LEU A 66 -2.70 1.76 16.87
CA LEU A 66 -1.93 2.97 16.62
C LEU A 66 -0.53 2.94 17.21
N GLU A 67 -0.25 2.17 18.26
CA GLU A 67 1.10 2.11 18.83
C GLU A 67 2.19 1.68 17.84
N CYS A 68 1.88 0.73 16.94
CA CYS A 68 2.83 0.24 15.94
C CYS A 68 2.33 0.40 14.50
N ASN A 69 1.02 0.37 14.29
CA ASN A 69 0.41 0.48 12.97
C ASN A 69 -0.12 1.91 12.78
N VAL A 70 0.46 2.62 11.82
CA VAL A 70 0.13 4.02 11.53
C VAL A 70 -1.24 4.18 10.85
N PHE A 71 -1.70 3.16 10.12
CA PHE A 71 -2.94 3.20 9.34
C PHE A 71 -3.85 1.97 9.61
N PRO A 72 -4.40 1.81 10.83
CA PRO A 72 -5.27 0.67 11.17
C PRO A 72 -6.51 0.55 10.29
N GLY A 73 -7.20 1.64 10.00
CA GLY A 73 -8.39 1.71 9.18
C GLY A 73 -8.10 1.37 7.71
N VAL A 74 -6.98 1.87 7.17
CA VAL A 74 -6.51 1.49 5.82
C VAL A 74 -6.11 0.02 5.78
N LEU A 75 -5.24 -0.45 6.68
CA LEU A 75 -4.78 -1.84 6.68
C LEU A 75 -5.89 -2.84 7.01
N GLY A 76 -6.95 -2.43 7.70
CA GLY A 76 -8.14 -3.26 7.87
C GLY A 76 -8.87 -3.58 6.55
N ARG A 77 -8.57 -2.84 5.47
CA ARG A 77 -9.19 -2.97 4.14
C ARG A 77 -8.25 -3.55 3.10
N VAL A 78 -6.98 -3.13 3.07
CA VAL A 78 -6.05 -3.45 1.96
C VAL A 78 -4.84 -4.31 2.35
N CYS A 79 -4.74 -4.74 3.61
CA CYS A 79 -3.64 -5.60 4.06
C CYS A 79 -3.64 -6.96 3.37
N THR A 80 -2.45 -7.49 3.08
CA THR A 80 -2.23 -8.84 2.54
C THR A 80 -2.38 -9.96 3.57
N ARG A 81 -2.71 -9.60 4.82
CA ARG A 81 -3.07 -10.49 5.94
C ARG A 81 -2.01 -11.58 6.30
N PRO A 82 -0.69 -11.30 6.34
CA PRO A 82 0.32 -12.31 6.72
C PRO A 82 0.13 -12.85 8.15
N CYS A 83 -0.51 -12.07 9.02
CA CYS A 83 -0.87 -12.48 10.37
C CYS A 83 -1.93 -13.60 10.41
N GLU A 84 -2.80 -13.68 9.40
CA GLU A 84 -3.85 -14.70 9.32
C GLU A 84 -3.26 -16.04 8.88
N GLU A 85 -2.35 -16.06 7.90
CA GLU A 85 -1.64 -17.27 7.47
C GLU A 85 -0.91 -17.98 8.61
N ARG A 86 -0.34 -17.22 9.55
CA ARG A 86 0.38 -17.73 10.71
C ARG A 86 -0.49 -17.89 11.95
N CYS A 87 -1.80 -17.69 11.85
CA CYS A 87 -2.69 -17.69 13.00
C CYS A 87 -2.73 -19.07 13.70
N ARG A 88 -2.43 -19.09 15.00
CA ARG A 88 -2.46 -20.30 15.85
C ARG A 88 -3.81 -21.01 15.87
N HIS A 89 -4.91 -20.30 15.63
CA HIS A 89 -6.26 -20.90 15.57
C HIS A 89 -6.38 -21.99 14.49
N GLN A 90 -5.50 -21.96 13.49
CA GLN A 90 -5.41 -22.99 12.46
C GLN A 90 -4.75 -24.30 12.94
N TRP A 91 -3.97 -24.26 14.03
CA TRP A 91 -3.19 -25.41 14.50
C TRP A 91 -4.04 -26.47 15.20
N THR A 92 -5.27 -26.14 15.58
CA THR A 92 -6.15 -26.98 16.41
C THR A 92 -7.37 -27.53 15.66
N ASN A 93 -7.26 -27.80 14.35
CA ASN A 93 -8.34 -28.36 13.50
C ASN A 93 -9.64 -27.52 13.41
N THR A 94 -9.55 -26.21 13.66
CA THR A 94 -10.72 -25.34 13.84
C THR A 94 -10.84 -24.29 12.73
N ARG A 95 -11.68 -24.55 11.74
CA ARG A 95 -12.38 -23.58 10.84
C ARG A 95 -11.55 -22.43 10.21
N GLY A 96 -10.23 -22.57 10.09
CA GLY A 96 -9.37 -21.56 9.48
C GLY A 96 -8.89 -20.46 10.46
N PRO A 97 -8.20 -19.43 9.94
CA PRO A 97 -7.65 -18.36 10.76
C PRO A 97 -8.74 -17.44 11.30
N VAL A 98 -8.42 -16.74 12.38
CA VAL A 98 -9.22 -15.58 12.80
C VAL A 98 -9.12 -14.52 11.70
N THR A 99 -10.23 -13.84 11.38
CA THR A 99 -10.29 -12.73 10.41
C THR A 99 -9.72 -11.44 11.02
N ILE A 100 -8.45 -11.50 11.40
CA ILE A 100 -7.68 -10.48 12.13
C ILE A 100 -7.79 -9.09 11.48
N CYS A 101 -7.73 -9.00 10.15
CA CYS A 101 -7.81 -7.73 9.43
C CYS A 101 -9.23 -7.14 9.45
N HIS A 102 -10.27 -7.97 9.37
CA HIS A 102 -11.66 -7.49 9.50
C HIS A 102 -11.97 -7.01 10.91
N LEU A 103 -11.41 -7.66 11.94
CA LEU A 103 -11.52 -7.17 13.32
C LEU A 103 -10.81 -5.83 13.51
N LYS A 104 -9.63 -5.64 12.90
CA LYS A 104 -8.94 -4.35 12.87
C LYS A 104 -9.79 -3.26 12.23
N ARG A 105 -10.40 -3.56 11.08
CA ARG A 105 -11.36 -2.66 10.42
C ARG A 105 -12.53 -2.32 11.34
N ALA A 106 -13.15 -3.33 11.97
CA ALA A 106 -14.27 -3.12 12.87
C ALA A 106 -13.90 -2.24 14.08
N GLY A 107 -12.70 -2.40 14.63
CA GLY A 107 -12.18 -1.51 15.68
C GLY A 107 -12.04 -0.07 15.20
N ALA A 108 -11.42 0.15 14.03
CA ALA A 108 -11.24 1.47 13.46
C ALA A 108 -12.56 2.17 13.08
N ASP A 109 -13.52 1.42 12.53
CA ASP A 109 -14.82 1.93 12.11
C ASP A 109 -15.73 2.27 13.31
N LYS A 110 -15.58 1.56 14.45
CA LYS A 110 -16.37 1.79 15.67
C LYS A 110 -15.73 2.77 16.66
N ALA A 111 -14.45 3.11 16.49
CA ALA A 111 -13.77 4.05 17.37
C ALA A 111 -14.37 5.46 17.23
N ALA A 112 -14.82 6.00 18.36
CA ALA A 112 -15.45 7.31 18.46
C ALA A 112 -14.43 8.39 18.86
N ARG A 113 -13.48 8.05 19.75
CA ARG A 113 -12.43 8.98 20.18
C ARG A 113 -11.11 8.61 19.51
N VAL A 114 -10.57 9.56 18.75
CA VAL A 114 -9.32 9.36 18.02
C VAL A 114 -8.41 10.56 18.26
N GLU A 115 -7.45 10.35 19.16
CA GLU A 115 -6.41 11.34 19.47
C GLU A 115 -5.06 10.89 18.90
N PRO A 116 -4.23 11.84 18.43
CA PRO A 116 -2.89 11.53 17.99
C PRO A 116 -2.12 10.87 19.14
N PRO A 117 -1.34 9.80 18.88
CA PRO A 117 -0.47 9.23 19.90
C PRO A 117 0.45 10.32 20.47
N PRO A 118 0.61 10.40 21.80
CA PRO A 118 1.42 11.45 22.41
C PRO A 118 2.89 11.30 22.04
N ALA A 119 3.63 12.39 22.23
CA ALA A 119 5.09 12.35 22.21
C ALA A 119 5.60 11.40 23.29
N ARG A 120 6.58 10.55 22.93
CA ARG A 120 7.27 9.64 23.85
C ARG A 120 8.47 10.30 24.51
N PHE A 121 9.07 11.29 23.85
CA PHE A 121 10.27 11.97 24.32
C PHE A 121 10.12 13.50 24.24
N PRO A 122 10.86 14.26 25.07
CA PRO A 122 10.92 15.72 24.98
C PRO A 122 11.45 16.22 23.64
N ALA A 123 11.25 17.51 23.36
CA ALA A 123 11.77 18.15 22.17
C ALA A 123 13.31 18.06 22.10
N THR A 124 13.81 17.64 20.95
CA THR A 124 15.24 17.41 20.69
C THR A 124 15.94 18.63 20.06
N GLY A 125 15.16 19.58 19.53
CA GLY A 125 15.66 20.71 18.73
C GLY A 125 16.22 20.31 17.36
N LYS A 126 16.09 19.04 16.95
CA LYS A 126 16.55 18.51 15.67
C LYS A 126 15.47 18.62 14.61
N ARG A 127 15.85 19.03 13.40
CA ARG A 127 14.96 19.24 12.25
C ARG A 127 15.16 18.15 11.21
N VAL A 128 14.08 17.48 10.81
CA VAL A 128 14.12 16.40 9.82
C VAL A 128 13.19 16.73 8.65
N ALA A 129 13.75 16.70 7.43
CA ALA A 129 12.97 16.78 6.20
C ALA A 129 12.52 15.40 5.74
N ILE A 130 11.28 15.27 5.26
CA ILE A 130 10.74 14.05 4.67
C ILE A 130 10.31 14.35 3.25
N VAL A 131 10.79 13.56 2.29
CA VAL A 131 10.46 13.71 0.87
C VAL A 131 9.49 12.61 0.48
N GLY A 132 8.22 12.96 0.27
CA GLY A 132 7.12 12.05 -0.05
C GLY A 132 6.08 11.96 1.07
N GLY A 133 4.83 12.25 0.74
CA GLY A 133 3.63 12.20 1.59
C GLY A 133 2.85 10.90 1.50
N GLY A 134 3.46 9.81 1.02
CA GLY A 134 2.89 8.48 1.01
C GLY A 134 2.96 7.76 2.37
N PRO A 135 2.56 6.48 2.45
CA PRO A 135 2.51 5.71 3.71
C PRO A 135 3.82 5.72 4.48
N ALA A 136 4.95 5.53 3.80
CA ALA A 136 6.27 5.49 4.43
C ALA A 136 6.68 6.85 5.01
N GLY A 137 6.46 7.93 4.26
CA GLY A 137 6.80 9.28 4.69
C GLY A 137 5.94 9.73 5.87
N LEU A 138 4.64 9.46 5.81
CA LEU A 138 3.71 9.76 6.91
C LEU A 138 4.00 8.94 8.17
N ALA A 139 4.35 7.66 8.03
CA ALA A 139 4.76 6.82 9.15
C ALA A 139 6.06 7.34 9.79
N ALA A 140 7.06 7.69 8.99
CA ALA A 140 8.30 8.29 9.46
C ALA A 140 8.03 9.64 10.16
N ALA A 141 7.18 10.48 9.57
CA ALA A 141 6.85 11.80 10.12
C ALA A 141 6.22 11.69 11.50
N ARG A 142 5.23 10.80 11.63
CA ARG A 142 4.56 10.51 12.90
C ARG A 142 5.56 10.05 13.97
N GLU A 143 6.38 9.05 13.67
CA GLU A 143 7.31 8.50 14.67
C GLU A 143 8.40 9.50 15.04
N LEU A 144 8.95 10.27 14.09
CA LEU A 144 9.94 11.31 14.38
C LEU A 144 9.35 12.44 15.25
N ARG A 145 8.09 12.83 15.04
CA ARG A 145 7.39 13.75 15.96
C ARG A 145 7.22 13.14 17.35
N ARG A 146 6.86 11.85 17.44
CA ARG A 146 6.78 11.15 18.73
C ARG A 146 8.13 11.05 19.43
N PHE A 147 9.24 11.08 18.69
CA PHE A 147 10.60 11.15 19.22
C PHE A 147 11.09 12.57 19.53
N GLY A 148 10.23 13.58 19.40
CA GLY A 148 10.54 14.95 19.79
C GLY A 148 11.33 15.74 18.74
N HIS A 149 11.38 15.27 17.49
CA HIS A 149 11.98 16.04 16.39
C HIS A 149 10.97 17.03 15.79
N GLU A 150 11.48 18.10 15.21
CA GLU A 150 10.73 18.98 14.30
C GLU A 150 10.75 18.33 12.91
N VAL A 151 9.58 18.20 12.28
CA VAL A 151 9.44 17.47 11.02
C VAL A 151 8.75 18.32 9.98
N THR A 152 9.39 18.41 8.81
CA THR A 152 8.85 19.07 7.62
C THR A 152 8.73 18.05 6.50
N LEU A 153 7.52 17.86 5.98
CA LEU A 153 7.20 16.92 4.92
C LEU A 153 6.93 17.67 3.62
N PHE A 154 7.58 17.23 2.54
CA PHE A 154 7.45 17.76 1.19
C PHE A 154 6.79 16.72 0.30
N GLU A 155 5.67 17.07 -0.32
CA GLU A 155 4.93 16.20 -1.25
C GLU A 155 4.72 16.94 -2.57
N ARG A 156 4.92 16.22 -3.68
CA ARG A 156 4.79 16.75 -5.04
C ARG A 156 3.32 16.96 -5.43
N GLN A 157 2.42 16.12 -4.95
CA GLN A 157 0.99 16.18 -5.23
C GLN A 157 0.28 17.26 -4.40
N PRO A 158 -0.94 17.69 -4.79
CA PRO A 158 -1.76 18.62 -4.02
C PRO A 158 -2.45 17.95 -2.81
N HIS A 159 -2.15 16.69 -2.51
CA HIS A 159 -2.69 15.95 -1.38
C HIS A 159 -1.65 14.97 -0.83
N LEU A 160 -1.89 14.49 0.40
CA LEU A 160 -1.11 13.41 1.02
C LEU A 160 -1.71 12.03 0.67
N GLY A 161 -1.03 10.96 1.08
CA GLY A 161 -1.50 9.58 0.99
C GLY A 161 -0.84 8.74 -0.10
N GLY A 162 -0.21 9.37 -1.10
CA GLY A 162 0.51 8.68 -2.18
C GLY A 162 -0.32 7.56 -2.81
N MET A 163 0.24 6.35 -2.92
CA MET A 163 -0.47 5.20 -3.52
C MET A 163 -1.78 4.81 -2.85
N MET A 164 -2.04 5.18 -1.58
CA MET A 164 -3.36 4.97 -0.96
C MET A 164 -4.46 5.77 -1.66
N VAL A 165 -4.12 6.93 -2.22
CA VAL A 165 -5.04 7.84 -2.91
C VAL A 165 -4.90 7.73 -4.43
N ASP A 166 -3.66 7.66 -4.94
CA ASP A 166 -3.37 7.65 -6.37
C ASP A 166 -3.43 6.27 -6.99
N GLY A 167 -3.11 5.22 -6.23
CA GLY A 167 -3.00 3.85 -6.73
C GLY A 167 -4.20 2.98 -6.43
N ILE A 168 -4.71 3.00 -5.20
CA ILE A 168 -5.76 2.08 -4.75
C ILE A 168 -7.15 2.68 -5.04
N PRO A 169 -8.05 1.96 -5.73
CA PRO A 169 -9.37 2.48 -6.07
C PRO A 169 -10.27 2.71 -4.87
N ARG A 170 -11.16 3.70 -4.97
CA ARG A 170 -12.10 4.09 -3.89
C ARG A 170 -12.99 2.95 -3.40
N PHE A 171 -13.37 2.01 -4.27
CA PHE A 171 -14.19 0.86 -3.90
C PHE A 171 -13.46 -0.15 -2.99
N ARG A 172 -12.11 -0.17 -3.02
CA ARG A 172 -11.28 -0.96 -2.07
C ARG A 172 -10.89 -0.14 -0.85
N LEU A 173 -10.57 1.14 -1.05
CA LEU A 173 -10.08 2.02 0.00
C LEU A 173 -10.82 3.37 -0.01
N PRO A 174 -11.87 3.53 0.82
CA PRO A 174 -12.60 4.78 0.96
C PRO A 174 -11.69 5.94 1.39
N ARG A 175 -11.88 7.13 0.80
CA ARG A 175 -10.99 8.28 1.03
C ARG A 175 -11.19 8.93 2.40
N ASP A 176 -12.40 8.96 2.91
CA ASP A 176 -12.72 9.40 4.26
C ASP A 176 -11.89 8.65 5.33
N ILE A 177 -11.64 7.35 5.12
CA ILE A 177 -10.80 6.55 6.01
C ILE A 177 -9.32 6.95 5.89
N VAL A 178 -8.83 7.18 4.68
CA VAL A 178 -7.45 7.63 4.44
C VAL A 178 -7.24 9.03 5.04
N ASP A 179 -8.15 9.95 4.76
CA ASP A 179 -8.10 11.34 5.20
C ASP A 179 -8.13 11.43 6.72
N LYS A 180 -9.01 10.66 7.39
CA LYS A 180 -9.08 10.59 8.86
C LYS A 180 -7.75 10.16 9.49
N GLU A 181 -7.06 9.17 8.92
CA GLU A 181 -5.79 8.67 9.48
C GLU A 181 -4.61 9.58 9.13
N ILE A 182 -4.63 10.24 7.98
CA ILE A 182 -3.67 11.29 7.64
C ILE A 182 -3.85 12.49 8.59
N GLU A 183 -5.08 12.90 8.84
CA GLU A 183 -5.40 13.99 9.76
C GLU A 183 -4.81 13.71 11.14
N LEU A 184 -4.99 12.49 11.65
CA LEU A 184 -4.40 12.05 12.92
C LEU A 184 -2.88 12.25 12.99
N ILE A 185 -2.18 11.98 11.88
CA ILE A 185 -0.74 12.18 11.76
C ILE A 185 -0.41 13.67 11.71
N THR A 186 -1.12 14.45 10.89
CA THR A 186 -0.87 15.90 10.77
C THR A 186 -1.09 16.65 12.09
N ARG A 187 -2.10 16.23 12.88
CA ARG A 187 -2.39 16.76 14.23
C ARG A 187 -1.28 16.51 15.25
N THR A 188 -0.28 15.68 14.96
CA THR A 188 0.95 15.59 15.78
C THR A 188 1.84 16.84 15.64
N GLY A 189 1.50 17.77 14.74
CA GLY A 189 2.24 19.01 14.49
C GLY A 189 3.39 18.81 13.52
N ILE A 190 3.21 18.03 12.46
CA ILE A 190 4.15 18.02 11.32
C ILE A 190 3.87 19.24 10.43
N HIS A 191 4.92 19.83 9.86
CA HIS A 191 4.79 20.86 8.83
C HIS A 191 4.69 20.20 7.46
N VAL A 192 3.72 20.60 6.64
CA VAL A 192 3.46 19.97 5.34
C VAL A 192 3.55 21.02 4.23
N HIS A 193 4.38 20.75 3.24
CA HIS A 193 4.49 21.50 1.98
C HIS A 193 4.04 20.60 0.83
N LEU A 194 2.80 20.84 0.38
CA LEU A 194 2.25 20.19 -0.81
C LEU A 194 2.78 20.87 -2.08
N GLN A 195 2.54 20.25 -3.23
CA GLN A 195 2.93 20.77 -4.55
C GLN A 195 4.41 21.14 -4.65
N THR A 196 5.26 20.45 -3.89
CA THR A 196 6.70 20.71 -3.80
C THR A 196 7.47 19.55 -4.39
N ASN A 197 7.93 19.72 -5.64
CA ASN A 197 8.82 18.76 -6.27
C ASN A 197 10.25 18.91 -5.71
N VAL A 198 10.83 17.82 -5.22
CA VAL A 198 12.21 17.81 -4.72
C VAL A 198 13.13 17.26 -5.80
N ASP A 199 13.78 18.16 -6.53
CA ASP A 199 14.83 17.83 -7.48
C ASP A 199 16.22 17.80 -6.81
N ALA A 200 17.28 17.64 -7.60
CA ALA A 200 18.65 17.60 -7.08
C ALA A 200 19.09 18.91 -6.40
N ALA A 201 18.60 20.07 -6.83
CA ALA A 201 18.94 21.35 -6.23
C ALA A 201 18.21 21.53 -4.89
N LYS A 202 16.90 21.24 -4.87
CA LYS A 202 16.10 21.26 -3.63
C LYS A 202 16.60 20.23 -2.62
N MET A 203 17.02 19.04 -3.06
CA MET A 203 17.61 18.03 -2.17
C MET A 203 18.89 18.55 -1.47
N ARG A 204 19.75 19.29 -2.18
CA ARG A 204 20.93 19.93 -1.56
C ARG A 204 20.53 20.98 -0.54
N GLU A 205 19.58 21.84 -0.88
CA GLU A 205 19.02 22.84 0.06
C GLU A 205 18.47 22.18 1.33
N LEU A 206 17.73 21.08 1.19
CA LEU A 206 17.18 20.32 2.33
C LEU A 206 18.29 19.70 3.18
N ALA A 207 19.33 19.14 2.56
CA ALA A 207 20.48 18.58 3.26
C ALA A 207 21.29 19.63 4.04
N ASP A 208 21.37 20.87 3.51
CA ASP A 208 22.07 21.97 4.19
C ASP A 208 21.23 22.59 5.32
N SER A 209 19.90 22.57 5.21
CA SER A 209 18.97 23.25 6.13
C SER A 209 18.40 22.37 7.25
N HIS A 210 18.52 21.04 7.16
CA HIS A 210 17.99 20.08 8.13
C HIS A 210 19.09 19.18 8.68
N ASP A 211 18.91 18.66 9.89
CA ASP A 211 19.86 17.72 10.50
C ASP A 211 19.83 16.34 9.80
N ALA A 212 18.70 15.98 9.18
CA ALA A 212 18.54 14.76 8.40
C ALA A 212 17.46 14.89 7.31
N VAL A 213 17.58 14.08 6.26
CA VAL A 213 16.57 13.95 5.19
C VAL A 213 16.17 12.48 5.04
N CYS A 214 14.87 12.20 5.12
CA CYS A 214 14.29 10.88 4.86
C CYS A 214 13.63 10.86 3.48
N ILE A 215 14.10 10.01 2.58
CA ILE A 215 13.54 9.88 1.23
C ILE A 215 12.49 8.77 1.22
N ALA A 216 11.23 9.16 1.03
CA ALA A 216 10.05 8.29 0.99
C ALA A 216 9.20 8.54 -0.29
N ALA A 217 9.84 8.91 -1.40
CA ALA A 217 9.19 9.31 -2.65
C ALA A 217 8.54 8.15 -3.44
N GLY A 218 8.78 6.90 -3.02
CA GLY A 218 8.23 5.71 -3.68
C GLY A 218 8.83 5.45 -5.07
N THR A 219 8.18 4.55 -5.83
CA THR A 219 8.61 4.12 -7.16
C THR A 219 7.62 4.62 -8.22
N MET A 220 7.93 5.75 -8.86
CA MET A 220 7.06 6.39 -9.85
C MET A 220 7.48 6.11 -11.31
N HIS A 221 8.62 5.44 -11.52
CA HIS A 221 9.08 5.06 -12.85
C HIS A 221 8.34 3.81 -13.33
N VAL A 222 7.74 3.90 -14.50
CA VAL A 222 6.96 2.81 -15.09
C VAL A 222 7.82 1.95 -16.02
N HIS A 223 7.64 0.65 -15.94
CA HIS A 223 8.21 -0.28 -16.92
C HIS A 223 7.17 -0.55 -18.00
N MET A 224 7.27 0.20 -19.10
CA MET A 224 6.43 -0.04 -20.27
C MET A 224 6.93 -1.27 -21.02
N ILE A 225 5.99 -2.09 -21.48
CA ILE A 225 6.31 -3.16 -22.42
C ILE A 225 6.61 -2.55 -23.79
N ASP A 226 7.55 -3.14 -24.51
CA ASP A 226 7.67 -2.92 -25.95
C ASP A 226 6.67 -3.83 -26.66
N LEU A 227 5.77 -3.24 -27.45
CA LEU A 227 4.75 -3.98 -28.18
C LEU A 227 4.80 -3.58 -29.67
N PRO A 228 5.59 -4.29 -30.48
CA PRO A 228 5.75 -3.97 -31.89
C PRO A 228 4.40 -3.81 -32.61
N GLY A 229 4.28 -2.75 -33.42
CA GLY A 229 3.07 -2.44 -34.18
C GLY A 229 2.07 -1.53 -33.45
N ILE A 230 2.23 -1.29 -32.14
CA ILE A 230 1.48 -0.27 -31.40
C ILE A 230 2.49 0.79 -30.89
N PRO A 231 2.33 2.06 -31.27
CA PRO A 231 3.14 3.16 -30.73
C PRO A 231 3.03 3.27 -29.20
N ALA A 232 4.13 3.64 -28.53
CA ALA A 232 4.19 3.69 -27.07
C ALA A 232 3.22 4.70 -26.43
N ASP A 233 2.84 5.77 -27.14
CA ASP A 233 1.86 6.77 -26.72
C ASP A 233 0.41 6.25 -26.74
N ARG A 234 0.17 5.10 -27.40
CA ARG A 234 -1.11 4.38 -27.36
C ARG A 234 -1.18 3.37 -26.22
N LEU A 235 -0.08 3.13 -25.52
CA LEU A 235 -0.03 2.25 -24.35
C LEU A 235 -0.17 3.08 -23.07
N ILE A 236 -1.18 2.76 -22.27
CA ILE A 236 -1.41 3.45 -21.00
C ILE A 236 -0.80 2.62 -19.87
N SER A 237 0.10 3.23 -19.10
CA SER A 237 0.64 2.57 -17.90
C SER A 237 -0.46 2.43 -16.83
N GLY A 238 -0.47 1.31 -16.11
CA GLY A 238 -1.43 1.10 -15.03
C GLY A 238 -1.34 2.16 -13.93
N LEU A 239 -0.14 2.70 -13.67
CA LEU A 239 0.04 3.80 -12.72
C LEU A 239 -0.67 5.07 -13.18
N ALA A 240 -0.49 5.48 -14.43
CA ALA A 240 -1.14 6.66 -14.99
C ALA A 240 -2.66 6.47 -15.03
N PHE A 241 -3.13 5.31 -15.51
CA PHE A 241 -4.56 5.00 -15.56
C PHE A 241 -5.22 5.09 -14.19
N MET A 242 -4.62 4.46 -13.16
CA MET A 242 -5.20 4.46 -11.82
C MET A 242 -5.20 5.86 -11.18
N HIS A 243 -4.17 6.66 -11.42
CA HIS A 243 -4.15 8.05 -10.98
C HIS A 243 -5.32 8.83 -11.61
N HIS A 244 -5.47 8.81 -12.93
CA HIS A 244 -6.58 9.48 -13.62
C HIS A 244 -7.95 8.94 -13.16
N TYR A 245 -8.09 7.63 -12.97
CA TYR A 245 -9.32 7.03 -12.47
C TYR A 245 -9.68 7.52 -11.07
N ASN A 246 -8.71 7.56 -10.15
CA ASN A 246 -8.92 7.96 -8.76
C ASN A 246 -9.26 9.44 -8.59
N HIS A 247 -8.80 10.27 -9.52
CA HIS A 247 -9.10 11.71 -9.61
C HIS A 247 -10.32 12.03 -10.48
N GLY A 248 -10.98 11.01 -11.05
CA GLY A 248 -12.21 11.19 -11.82
C GLY A 248 -11.99 11.76 -13.22
N GLU A 249 -10.76 11.66 -13.74
CA GLU A 249 -10.32 12.27 -15.00
C GLU A 249 -10.55 11.37 -16.22
N ILE A 250 -10.97 10.11 -16.01
CA ILE A 250 -11.39 9.22 -17.09
C ILE A 250 -12.75 9.68 -17.62
N THR A 251 -12.76 10.46 -18.70
CA THR A 251 -13.96 11.02 -19.33
C THR A 251 -14.45 10.23 -20.54
N ALA A 252 -13.58 9.44 -21.16
CA ALA A 252 -13.91 8.58 -22.29
C ALA A 252 -13.20 7.23 -22.15
N LEU A 253 -13.87 6.18 -22.61
CA LEU A 253 -13.33 4.84 -22.81
C LEU A 253 -14.02 4.32 -24.07
N GLU A 254 -13.26 3.75 -24.99
CA GLU A 254 -13.78 3.25 -26.27
C GLU A 254 -13.30 1.82 -26.49
N GLY A 255 -14.20 0.97 -26.97
CA GLY A 255 -13.89 -0.42 -27.30
C GLY A 255 -13.54 -1.31 -26.11
N ASP A 256 -12.81 -2.38 -26.42
CA ASP A 256 -12.39 -3.39 -25.44
C ASP A 256 -11.06 -3.00 -24.78
N VAL A 257 -10.93 -3.31 -23.49
CA VAL A 257 -9.73 -3.03 -22.70
C VAL A 257 -8.93 -4.31 -22.46
N VAL A 258 -7.66 -4.26 -22.85
CA VAL A 258 -6.68 -5.34 -22.63
C VAL A 258 -5.70 -4.90 -21.56
N VAL A 259 -5.77 -5.54 -20.39
CA VAL A 259 -4.84 -5.30 -19.27
C VAL A 259 -3.75 -6.36 -19.28
N ILE A 260 -2.48 -5.95 -19.26
CA ILE A 260 -1.34 -6.86 -19.31
C ILE A 260 -0.67 -6.89 -17.93
N GLY A 261 -0.72 -8.04 -17.24
CA GLY A 261 -0.12 -8.21 -15.93
C GLY A 261 -0.92 -9.14 -15.01
N GLY A 262 -0.34 -9.50 -13.86
CA GLY A 262 -0.99 -10.36 -12.85
C GLY A 262 -0.79 -9.89 -11.40
N GLY A 263 -0.35 -8.65 -11.22
CA GLY A 263 -0.20 -8.03 -9.90
C GLY A 263 -1.45 -7.26 -9.47
N PHE A 264 -1.44 -6.69 -8.26
CA PHE A 264 -2.54 -5.84 -7.76
C PHE A 264 -2.85 -4.68 -8.70
N THR A 265 -1.85 -4.05 -9.31
CA THR A 265 -2.08 -2.97 -10.29
C THR A 265 -2.92 -3.47 -11.48
N ALA A 266 -2.68 -4.68 -11.98
CA ALA A 266 -3.45 -5.23 -13.09
C ALA A 266 -4.91 -5.48 -12.69
N VAL A 267 -5.13 -6.04 -11.49
CA VAL A 267 -6.47 -6.26 -10.94
C VAL A 267 -7.22 -4.94 -10.69
N ASP A 268 -6.56 -3.96 -10.09
CA ASP A 268 -7.16 -2.65 -9.86
C ASP A 268 -7.46 -1.93 -11.17
N CYS A 269 -6.57 -2.01 -12.17
CA CYS A 269 -6.80 -1.46 -13.50
C CYS A 269 -8.00 -2.13 -14.18
N SER A 270 -8.09 -3.47 -14.14
CA SER A 270 -9.18 -4.19 -14.82
C SER A 270 -10.53 -3.89 -14.17
N ARG A 271 -10.61 -3.91 -12.84
CA ARG A 271 -11.86 -3.62 -12.10
C ARG A 271 -12.28 -2.16 -12.27
N SER A 272 -11.33 -1.24 -12.19
CA SER A 272 -11.57 0.19 -12.47
C SER A 272 -12.03 0.41 -13.91
N SER A 273 -11.42 -0.28 -14.88
CA SER A 273 -11.84 -0.24 -16.29
C SER A 273 -13.25 -0.78 -16.48
N ALA A 274 -13.60 -1.92 -15.85
CA ALA A 274 -14.95 -2.49 -15.95
C ALA A 274 -16.03 -1.55 -15.36
N ARG A 275 -15.70 -0.84 -14.28
CA ARG A 275 -16.59 0.15 -13.67
C ARG A 275 -16.68 1.42 -14.53
N ALA A 276 -15.57 1.87 -15.12
CA ALA A 276 -15.56 3.00 -16.06
C ALA A 276 -16.35 2.68 -17.33
N ALA A 277 -16.15 1.49 -17.92
CA ALA A 277 -16.89 1.00 -19.08
C ALA A 277 -18.39 0.98 -18.78
N ARG A 278 -18.81 0.39 -17.66
CA ARG A 278 -20.23 0.42 -17.25
C ARG A 278 -20.83 1.83 -17.15
N ARG A 279 -20.05 2.80 -16.67
CA ARG A 279 -20.48 4.20 -16.55
C ARG A 279 -20.57 4.91 -17.90
N LEU A 280 -19.62 4.65 -18.81
CA LEU A 280 -19.40 5.44 -20.02
C LEU A 280 -19.98 4.77 -21.29
N LEU A 281 -19.95 3.45 -21.36
CA LEU A 281 -20.34 2.61 -22.50
C LEU A 281 -21.58 1.74 -22.21
N GLY A 282 -22.09 1.74 -20.97
CA GLY A 282 -23.22 0.90 -20.57
C GLY A 282 -22.85 -0.58 -20.56
N GLU A 283 -23.52 -1.40 -21.38
CA GLU A 283 -23.19 -2.83 -21.53
C GLU A 283 -22.06 -3.09 -22.55
N GLY A 284 -21.53 -2.03 -23.17
CA GLY A 284 -20.42 -2.11 -24.12
C GLY A 284 -19.03 -2.14 -23.46
N GLY A 285 -18.07 -2.76 -24.14
CA GLY A 285 -16.65 -2.80 -23.76
C GLY A 285 -16.28 -4.00 -22.90
N ASN A 286 -15.59 -4.98 -23.50
CA ASN A 286 -15.10 -6.15 -22.80
C ASN A 286 -13.77 -5.84 -22.11
N ILE A 287 -13.61 -6.32 -20.88
CA ILE A 287 -12.37 -6.19 -20.13
C ILE A 287 -11.71 -7.54 -19.99
N SER A 288 -10.42 -7.60 -20.30
CA SER A 288 -9.64 -8.83 -20.20
C SER A 288 -8.27 -8.59 -19.59
N ILE A 289 -7.82 -9.55 -18.78
CA ILE A 289 -6.48 -9.59 -18.19
C ILE A 289 -5.67 -10.67 -18.90
N TYR A 290 -4.50 -10.32 -19.40
CA TYR A 290 -3.54 -11.27 -19.96
C TYR A 290 -2.32 -11.39 -19.05
N TYR A 291 -2.05 -12.61 -18.60
CA TYR A 291 -0.95 -12.90 -17.69
C TYR A 291 -0.06 -14.03 -18.21
N ARG A 292 1.25 -13.82 -18.13
CA ARG A 292 2.26 -14.75 -18.67
C ARG A 292 2.42 -16.05 -17.88
N ARG A 293 1.90 -16.15 -16.66
CA ARG A 293 1.93 -17.35 -15.80
C ARG A 293 0.51 -17.82 -15.47
N THR A 294 0.38 -18.86 -14.66
CA THR A 294 -0.91 -19.34 -14.15
C THR A 294 -1.44 -18.46 -13.01
N GLU A 295 -2.73 -18.61 -12.69
CA GLU A 295 -3.44 -17.84 -11.66
C GLU A 295 -2.79 -17.96 -10.28
N ARG A 296 -2.20 -19.12 -9.95
CA ARG A 296 -1.46 -19.35 -8.70
C ARG A 296 -0.30 -18.37 -8.49
N PHE A 297 0.26 -17.81 -9.56
CA PHE A 297 1.34 -16.81 -9.48
C PHE A 297 0.83 -15.37 -9.57
N MET A 298 -0.49 -15.14 -9.60
CA MET A 298 -1.01 -13.79 -9.48
C MET A 298 -0.82 -13.31 -8.04
N ALA A 299 -0.52 -12.03 -7.87
CA ALA A 299 -0.33 -11.45 -6.54
C ALA A 299 -1.66 -11.14 -5.83
N ALA A 300 -2.78 -11.26 -6.54
CA ALA A 300 -4.10 -10.92 -6.03
C ALA A 300 -4.63 -12.00 -5.08
N ASN A 301 -5.31 -11.56 -4.02
CA ASN A 301 -5.97 -12.45 -3.07
C ASN A 301 -7.18 -13.13 -3.72
N HIS A 302 -7.60 -14.27 -3.16
CA HIS A 302 -8.77 -15.02 -3.63
C HIS A 302 -10.03 -14.13 -3.70
N ASP A 303 -10.31 -13.35 -2.65
CA ASP A 303 -11.43 -12.39 -2.60
C ASP A 303 -11.44 -11.44 -3.82
N GLU A 304 -10.26 -11.00 -4.29
CA GLU A 304 -10.17 -10.09 -5.44
C GLU A 304 -10.40 -10.83 -6.77
N LEU A 305 -10.03 -12.11 -6.87
CA LEU A 305 -10.29 -12.94 -8.05
C LEU A 305 -11.78 -13.26 -8.18
N GLU A 306 -12.48 -13.52 -7.07
CA GLU A 306 -13.95 -13.69 -7.06
C GLU A 306 -14.65 -12.42 -7.57
N GLU A 307 -14.19 -11.25 -7.13
CA GLU A 307 -14.73 -9.97 -7.60
C GLU A 307 -14.50 -9.72 -9.10
N ILE A 308 -13.39 -10.19 -9.66
CA ILE A 308 -13.12 -10.13 -11.11
C ILE A 308 -14.17 -10.96 -11.87
N GLU A 309 -14.52 -12.15 -11.36
CA GLU A 309 -15.54 -13.02 -11.94
C GLU A 309 -16.93 -12.35 -11.88
N HIS A 310 -17.32 -11.81 -10.72
CA HIS A 310 -18.58 -11.07 -10.57
C HIS A 310 -18.67 -9.84 -11.48
N GLU A 311 -17.53 -9.23 -11.79
CA GLU A 311 -17.45 -8.09 -12.70
C GLU A 311 -17.40 -8.49 -14.20
N ASN A 312 -17.48 -9.78 -14.53
CA ASN A 312 -17.39 -10.35 -15.90
C ASN A 312 -16.07 -10.02 -16.62
N ILE A 313 -14.97 -9.97 -15.87
CA ILE A 313 -13.64 -9.69 -16.44
C ILE A 313 -12.97 -11.03 -16.79
N VAL A 314 -12.54 -11.17 -18.04
CA VAL A 314 -11.94 -12.43 -18.52
C VAL A 314 -10.45 -12.49 -18.16
N ILE A 315 -10.02 -13.51 -17.43
CA ILE A 315 -8.59 -13.78 -17.21
C ILE A 315 -8.08 -14.79 -18.25
N ARG A 316 -7.02 -14.42 -18.96
CA ARG A 316 -6.26 -15.27 -19.89
C ARG A 316 -4.85 -15.47 -19.36
N THR A 317 -4.60 -16.65 -18.81
CA THR A 317 -3.28 -17.05 -18.30
C THR A 317 -2.41 -17.68 -19.38
N LEU A 318 -1.12 -17.83 -19.06
CA LEU A 318 -0.11 -18.39 -19.97
C LEU A 318 -0.06 -17.64 -21.32
N ALA A 319 -0.25 -16.33 -21.30
CA ALA A 319 -0.28 -15.50 -22.50
C ALA A 319 0.74 -14.37 -22.38
N THR A 320 1.66 -14.30 -23.36
CA THR A 320 2.65 -13.20 -23.46
C THR A 320 2.36 -12.38 -24.71
N PRO A 321 2.19 -11.05 -24.61
CA PRO A 321 1.97 -10.21 -25.78
C PRO A 321 3.24 -10.17 -26.63
N ILE A 322 3.09 -10.32 -27.95
CA ILE A 322 4.24 -10.33 -28.89
C ILE A 322 4.23 -9.17 -29.89
N ARG A 323 3.05 -8.75 -30.35
CA ARG A 323 2.86 -7.61 -31.25
C ARG A 323 1.42 -7.16 -31.22
N GLY A 324 1.17 -5.89 -31.50
CA GLY A 324 -0.16 -5.40 -31.83
C GLY A 324 -0.23 -4.89 -33.26
N TRP A 325 -1.40 -4.39 -33.66
CA TRP A 325 -1.55 -3.69 -34.92
C TRP A 325 -2.62 -2.61 -34.81
N MET A 326 -2.52 -1.65 -35.72
CA MET A 326 -3.40 -0.49 -35.80
C MET A 326 -4.25 -0.59 -37.08
N GLU A 327 -5.52 -0.20 -37.02
CA GLU A 327 -6.39 0.00 -38.18
C GLU A 327 -7.06 1.37 -38.05
N ASN A 328 -7.11 2.14 -39.13
CA ASN A 328 -7.71 3.50 -39.14
C ASN A 328 -7.21 4.46 -38.03
N GLY A 329 -5.99 4.25 -37.53
CA GLY A 329 -5.40 5.07 -36.45
C GLY A 329 -5.73 4.60 -35.03
N GLU A 330 -6.47 3.50 -34.87
CA GLU A 330 -6.87 2.90 -33.60
C GLU A 330 -6.21 1.54 -33.37
N VAL A 331 -6.09 1.14 -32.10
CA VAL A 331 -5.57 -0.18 -31.74
C VAL A 331 -6.62 -1.23 -32.09
N ALA A 332 -6.33 -2.06 -33.09
CA ALA A 332 -7.28 -3.06 -33.58
C ALA A 332 -7.11 -4.44 -32.93
N GLY A 333 -5.91 -4.73 -32.39
CA GLY A 333 -5.70 -5.96 -31.64
C GLY A 333 -4.27 -6.23 -31.20
N VAL A 334 -4.12 -7.29 -30.40
CA VAL A 334 -2.85 -7.77 -29.85
C VAL A 334 -2.74 -9.27 -30.09
N THR A 335 -1.60 -9.70 -30.63
CA THR A 335 -1.23 -11.10 -30.77
C THR A 335 -0.51 -11.56 -29.51
N PHE A 336 -0.90 -12.73 -29.00
CA PHE A 336 -0.29 -13.36 -27.83
C PHE A 336 0.34 -14.70 -28.20
N GLN A 337 1.49 -14.98 -27.59
CA GLN A 337 2.09 -16.31 -27.57
C GLN A 337 1.58 -17.08 -26.36
N ARG A 338 1.20 -18.34 -26.58
CA ARG A 338 0.83 -19.26 -25.50
C ARG A 338 2.08 -19.86 -24.86
N ASN A 339 2.18 -19.72 -23.55
CA ASN A 339 3.28 -20.20 -22.75
C ASN A 339 3.01 -21.62 -22.22
N ILE A 340 4.10 -22.33 -21.93
CA ILE A 340 4.11 -23.54 -21.13
C ILE A 340 5.07 -23.26 -19.97
N LEU A 341 4.64 -23.49 -18.73
CA LEU A 341 5.53 -23.35 -17.58
C LEU A 341 6.44 -24.57 -17.48
N ASP A 342 7.69 -24.33 -17.12
CA ASP A 342 8.60 -25.42 -16.75
C ASP A 342 7.99 -26.17 -15.55
N PRO A 343 7.82 -27.50 -15.59
CA PRO A 343 7.29 -28.27 -14.46
C PRO A 343 8.02 -28.02 -13.13
N ARG A 344 9.31 -27.64 -13.18
CA ARG A 344 10.15 -27.31 -12.02
C ARG A 344 9.86 -25.93 -11.43
N SER A 345 9.12 -25.08 -12.13
CA SER A 345 8.75 -23.73 -11.66
C SER A 345 7.56 -23.73 -10.68
N THR A 346 7.16 -24.89 -10.17
CA THR A 346 5.99 -25.11 -9.28
C THR A 346 6.24 -24.82 -7.80
N GLU A 347 7.49 -24.56 -7.41
CA GLU A 347 7.88 -24.15 -6.06
C GLU A 347 7.90 -22.61 -5.95
N ALA A 348 6.97 -22.07 -5.17
CA ALA A 348 6.96 -20.71 -4.68
C ALA A 348 6.71 -20.76 -3.17
#